data_AF-A0A7W3DJW1-F1
#
_entry.id   AF-A0A7W3DJW1-F1
#
_cell.length_a   1.000
_cell.length_b   1.000
_cell.length_c   1.000
_cell.angle_alpha   90.00
_cell.angle_beta   90.00
_cell.angle_gamma   90.00
#
_symmetry.space_group_name_H-M   'P 1'
#
loop_
_entity.id
_entity.type
_entity.pdbx_description
1 polymer ?
#
loop_
_entity_poly.entity_id
_entity_poly.type
_entity_poly.pdbx_seq_one_letter_code
_entity_poly.pdbx_strand_id
1 'polypeptide(L)'
;MLSLNFEVPGNPDDYYEIREKDDGSLAYKPIRKRIRALAQTQCDYFDYISSIGENVHIATLESNDAINDFFENEPEEAQVSIYNTLAEEFNAITSTILEKTSELNAQAQQTENVAENIGKVIGAIILVGFVIFILSQLN
;
A
#
# COMPACT_ATOMS: atom_id res chain seq x y z
N MET A 1 -0.79 19.12 -7.54
CA MET A 1 -2.02 18.97 -8.34
C MET A 1 -1.89 17.59 -8.97
N LEU A 2 -2.75 16.63 -8.58
CA LEU A 2 -2.62 15.26 -9.10
C LEU A 2 -3.06 15.28 -10.58
N SER A 3 -2.21 14.70 -11.42
CA SER A 3 -2.30 14.70 -12.88
C SER A 3 -2.79 13.31 -13.35
N LEU A 4 -3.44 13.25 -14.51
CA LEU A 4 -3.74 11.97 -15.19
C LEU A 4 -2.47 11.27 -15.67
N ASN A 5 -1.38 12.00 -15.82
CA ASN A 5 -0.08 11.48 -16.20
C ASN A 5 0.85 11.46 -14.97
N PHE A 6 1.57 10.35 -14.80
CA PHE A 6 2.60 10.24 -13.78
C PHE A 6 3.87 10.99 -14.20
N GLU A 7 4.47 11.73 -13.26
CA GLU A 7 5.73 12.45 -13.46
C GLU A 7 6.67 12.16 -12.30
N VAL A 8 7.94 11.91 -12.62
CA VAL A 8 9.00 11.72 -11.62
C VAL A 8 9.45 13.10 -11.11
N PRO A 9 9.42 13.37 -9.79
CA PRO A 9 9.72 14.70 -9.27
C PRO A 9 11.23 14.98 -9.18
N GLY A 10 11.66 16.13 -9.73
CA GLY A 10 13.05 16.60 -9.61
C GLY A 10 13.88 16.25 -10.83
N ASN A 11 15.18 16.07 -10.64
CA ASN A 11 16.12 15.65 -11.69
C ASN A 11 16.65 14.23 -11.41
N PRO A 12 17.13 13.50 -12.43
CA PRO A 12 17.62 12.13 -12.24
C PRO A 12 18.78 12.01 -11.25
N ASP A 13 19.67 13.00 -11.22
CA ASP A 13 20.81 13.08 -10.30
C ASP A 13 20.42 13.35 -8.83
N ASP A 14 19.17 13.74 -8.55
CA ASP A 14 18.67 13.88 -7.18
C ASP A 14 18.52 12.52 -6.45
N TYR A 15 18.61 11.40 -7.17
CA TYR A 15 18.28 10.06 -6.67
C TYR A 15 19.48 9.23 -6.23
N TYR A 16 20.70 9.69 -6.49
CA TYR A 16 21.91 8.99 -6.11
C TYR A 16 23.06 9.96 -5.78
N GLU A 17 24.04 9.47 -5.02
CA GLU A 17 25.29 10.18 -4.73
C GLU A 17 26.43 9.48 -5.48
N ILE A 18 27.30 10.26 -6.11
CA ILE A 18 28.55 9.76 -6.68
C ILE A 18 29.62 9.74 -5.59
N ARG A 19 30.33 8.62 -5.48
CA ARG A 19 31.46 8.44 -4.56
C ARG A 19 32.65 7.89 -5.31
N GLU A 20 33.81 8.49 -5.13
CA GLU A 20 35.04 7.93 -5.66
C GLU A 20 35.53 6.80 -4.74
N LYS A 21 35.91 5.66 -5.32
CA LYS A 21 36.52 4.53 -4.62
C LYS A 21 38.04 4.69 -4.60
N ASP A 22 38.70 3.90 -3.74
CA ASP A 22 40.18 3.93 -3.59
C ASP A 22 40.94 3.59 -4.88
N ASP A 23 40.31 2.92 -5.84
CA ASP A 23 40.86 2.58 -7.16
C ASP A 23 40.60 3.65 -8.24
N GLY A 24 39.99 4.78 -7.88
CA GLY A 24 39.60 5.86 -8.80
C GLY A 24 38.32 5.57 -9.59
N SER A 25 37.66 4.44 -9.39
CA SER A 25 36.34 4.17 -9.98
C SER A 25 35.24 4.91 -9.24
N LEU A 26 34.15 5.23 -9.94
CA LEU A 26 32.96 5.82 -9.35
C LEU A 26 32.04 4.74 -8.78
N ALA A 27 31.42 5.04 -7.65
CA ALA A 27 30.35 4.27 -7.04
C ALA A 27 29.09 5.15 -7.00
N TYR A 28 27.96 4.56 -7.36
CA TYR A 28 26.68 5.24 -7.36
C TYR A 28 25.85 4.72 -6.20
N LYS A 29 25.63 5.57 -5.18
CA LYS A 29 24.89 5.19 -3.99
C LYS A 29 23.47 5.77 -4.05
N PRO A 30 22.43 4.94 -3.94
CA PRO A 30 21.06 5.43 -3.99
C PRO A 30 20.73 6.29 -2.76
N ILE A 31 20.06 7.43 -2.99
CA ILE A 31 19.52 8.29 -1.94
C ILE A 31 18.16 7.74 -1.53
N ARG A 32 18.19 6.77 -0.61
CA ARG A 32 17.00 6.00 -0.19
C ARG A 32 15.79 6.85 0.21
N LYS A 33 16.00 8.03 0.81
CA LYS A 33 14.91 8.96 1.16
C LYS A 33 14.17 9.50 -0.07
N ARG A 34 14.90 9.81 -1.15
CA ARG A 34 14.33 10.30 -2.42
C ARG A 34 13.60 9.19 -3.15
N ILE A 35 14.20 8.00 -3.19
CA ILE A 35 13.58 6.81 -3.81
C ILE A 35 12.31 6.40 -3.06
N ARG A 36 12.29 6.45 -1.72
CA ARG A 36 11.07 6.23 -0.94
C ARG A 36 9.97 7.24 -1.27
N ALA A 37 10.33 8.52 -1.43
CA ALA A 37 9.36 9.55 -1.82
C ALA A 37 8.79 9.30 -3.23
N LEU A 38 9.62 8.80 -4.16
CA LEU A 38 9.16 8.37 -5.47
C LEU A 38 8.19 7.18 -5.38
N ALA A 39 8.54 6.15 -4.60
CA ALA A 39 7.66 5.01 -4.36
C ALA A 39 6.29 5.45 -3.81
N GLN A 40 6.28 6.34 -2.81
CA GLN A 40 5.05 6.90 -2.26
C GLN A 40 4.27 7.69 -3.30
N THR A 41 4.95 8.49 -4.13
CA THR A 41 4.30 9.27 -5.20
C THR A 41 3.62 8.35 -6.21
N GLN A 42 4.23 7.20 -6.55
CA GLN A 42 3.62 6.22 -7.44
C GLN A 42 2.39 5.56 -6.80
N CYS A 43 2.45 5.22 -5.51
CA CYS A 43 1.28 4.73 -4.77
C CYS A 43 0.14 5.77 -4.72
N ASP A 44 0.45 7.02 -4.39
CA ASP A 44 -0.54 8.10 -4.33
C ASP A 44 -1.20 8.35 -5.70
N TYR A 45 -0.42 8.20 -6.79
CA TYR A 45 -0.94 8.23 -8.15
C TYR A 45 -1.90 7.08 -8.43
N PHE A 46 -1.58 5.84 -8.03
CA PHE A 46 -2.48 4.70 -8.23
C PHE A 46 -3.76 4.81 -7.39
N ASP A 47 -3.68 5.30 -6.16
CA ASP A 47 -4.84 5.59 -5.33
C ASP A 47 -5.75 6.63 -6.00
N TYR A 48 -5.15 7.68 -6.59
CA TYR A 48 -5.88 8.68 -7.36
C TYR A 48 -6.57 8.09 -8.60
N ILE A 49 -5.84 7.36 -9.45
CA ILE A 49 -6.38 6.69 -10.64
C ILE A 49 -7.54 5.76 -10.27
N SER A 50 -7.37 4.97 -9.20
CA SER A 50 -8.43 4.11 -8.68
C SER A 50 -9.66 4.92 -8.24
N SER A 51 -9.45 6.04 -7.54
CA SER A 51 -10.54 6.88 -7.02
C SER A 51 -11.41 7.51 -8.12
N ILE A 52 -10.84 7.75 -9.31
CA ILE A 52 -11.55 8.30 -10.46
C ILE A 52 -12.13 7.21 -11.39
N GLY A 53 -11.94 5.93 -11.04
CA GLY A 53 -12.47 4.79 -11.81
C GLY A 53 -11.66 4.41 -13.04
N GLU A 54 -10.44 4.92 -13.17
CA GLU A 54 -9.55 4.64 -14.29
C GLU A 54 -8.78 3.31 -14.11
N ASN A 55 -8.17 2.82 -15.19
CA ASN A 55 -7.49 1.53 -15.19
C ASN A 55 -6.09 1.61 -14.54
N VAL A 56 -6.01 1.21 -13.26
CA VAL A 56 -4.76 1.14 -12.49
C VAL A 56 -3.68 0.27 -13.16
N HIS A 57 -4.06 -0.76 -13.92
CA HIS A 57 -3.08 -1.59 -14.62
C HIS A 57 -2.35 -0.81 -15.73
N ILE A 58 -3.09 -0.02 -16.52
CA ILE A 58 -2.51 0.84 -17.56
C ILE A 58 -1.65 1.92 -16.91
N ALA A 59 -2.16 2.58 -15.87
CA ALA A 59 -1.41 3.57 -15.12
C ALA A 59 -0.10 3.01 -14.53
N THR A 60 -0.08 1.73 -14.13
CA THR A 60 1.13 1.06 -13.67
C THR A 60 2.18 0.99 -14.77
N LEU A 61 1.79 0.53 -15.97
CA LEU A 61 2.68 0.45 -17.12
C LEU A 61 3.23 1.83 -17.49
N GLU A 62 2.36 2.83 -17.63
CA GLU A 62 2.73 4.19 -17.99
C GLU A 62 3.66 4.85 -16.96
N SER A 63 3.39 4.64 -15.67
CA SER A 63 4.27 5.17 -14.62
C SER A 63 5.64 4.49 -14.59
N ASN A 64 5.73 3.19 -14.93
CA ASN A 64 7.01 2.50 -15.03
C ASN A 64 7.79 2.98 -16.26
N ASP A 65 7.13 3.20 -17.39
CA ASP A 65 7.75 3.78 -18.58
C ASP A 65 8.29 5.19 -18.27
N ALA A 66 7.50 6.04 -17.60
CA ALA A 66 7.94 7.36 -17.19
C ALA A 66 9.14 7.33 -16.23
N ILE A 67 9.21 6.35 -15.31
CA ILE A 67 10.38 6.16 -14.44
C ILE A 67 11.60 5.72 -15.26
N ASN A 68 11.42 4.79 -16.19
CA ASN A 68 12.50 4.30 -17.04
C ASN A 68 13.07 5.42 -17.92
N ASP A 69 12.20 6.17 -18.58
CA ASP A 69 12.57 7.31 -19.43
C ASP A 69 13.29 8.39 -18.61
N PHE A 70 12.85 8.62 -17.37
CA PHE A 70 13.48 9.61 -16.49
C PHE A 70 14.93 9.25 -16.14
N PHE A 71 15.24 7.97 -15.93
CA PHE A 71 16.59 7.52 -15.58
C PHE A 71 17.41 7.00 -16.79
N GLU A 72 16.87 7.06 -18.02
CA GLU A 72 17.48 6.40 -19.20
C GLU A 72 18.92 6.85 -19.47
N ASN A 73 19.22 8.12 -19.19
CA ASN A 73 20.49 8.76 -19.49
C ASN A 73 21.49 8.69 -18.32
N GLU A 74 21.09 8.11 -17.18
CA GLU A 74 21.95 7.93 -16.02
C GLU A 74 22.92 6.75 -16.20
N PRO A 75 24.05 6.73 -15.48
CA PRO A 75 24.96 5.59 -15.52
C PRO A 75 24.25 4.28 -15.16
N GLU A 76 24.52 3.18 -15.89
CA GLU A 76 23.85 1.89 -15.68
C GLU A 76 23.92 1.42 -14.22
N GLU A 77 25.06 1.59 -13.56
CA GLU A 77 25.23 1.26 -12.14
C GLU A 77 24.32 2.10 -11.23
N ALA A 78 24.10 3.38 -11.55
CA ALA A 78 23.17 4.25 -10.83
C ALA A 78 21.73 3.74 -11.04
N GLN A 79 21.32 3.49 -12.28
CA GLN A 79 20.00 2.97 -12.62
C GLN A 79 19.70 1.66 -11.85
N VAL A 80 20.61 0.69 -11.89
CA VAL A 80 20.47 -0.58 -11.16
C VAL A 80 20.32 -0.34 -9.65
N SER A 81 21.12 0.54 -9.07
CA SER A 81 21.05 0.86 -7.65
C SER A 81 19.72 1.52 -7.24
N ILE A 82 19.19 2.37 -8.12
CA ILE A 82 17.91 3.06 -7.93
C ILE A 82 16.77 2.05 -8.01
N TYR A 83 16.70 1.24 -9.06
CA TYR A 83 15.63 0.24 -9.25
C TYR A 83 15.61 -0.82 -8.14
N ASN A 84 16.77 -1.31 -7.71
CA ASN A 84 16.85 -2.24 -6.58
C ASN A 84 16.30 -1.60 -5.30
N THR A 85 16.69 -0.36 -5.00
CA THR A 85 16.19 0.36 -3.83
C THR A 85 14.70 0.64 -3.94
N LEU A 86 14.21 0.97 -5.14
CA LEU A 86 12.80 1.21 -5.40
C LEU A 86 11.97 -0.06 -5.15
N ALA A 87 12.44 -1.22 -5.60
CA ALA A 87 11.82 -2.51 -5.32
C ALA A 87 11.81 -2.84 -3.81
N GLU A 88 12.89 -2.54 -3.08
CA GLU A 88 12.91 -2.68 -1.61
C GLU A 88 11.85 -1.81 -0.93
N GLU A 89 11.69 -0.56 -1.36
CA GLU A 89 10.68 0.34 -0.79
C GLU A 89 9.25 -0.11 -1.11
N PHE A 90 8.98 -0.62 -2.33
CA PHE A 90 7.67 -1.21 -2.64
C PHE A 90 7.36 -2.46 -1.83
N ASN A 91 8.36 -3.31 -1.60
CA ASN A 91 8.20 -4.47 -0.70
C ASN A 91 7.83 -4.02 0.72
N ALA A 92 8.52 -3.01 1.26
CA ALA A 92 8.23 -2.48 2.59
C ALA A 92 6.82 -1.85 2.68
N ILE A 93 6.41 -1.08 1.66
CA ILE A 93 5.06 -0.51 1.57
C ILE A 93 4.01 -1.62 1.52
N THR A 94 4.22 -2.63 0.66
CA THR A 94 3.31 -3.78 0.51
C THR A 94 3.18 -4.55 1.82
N SER A 95 4.28 -4.83 2.51
CA SER A 95 4.25 -5.47 3.84
C SER A 95 3.43 -4.66 4.84
N THR A 96 3.60 -3.34 4.87
CA THR A 96 2.82 -2.45 5.75
C THR A 96 1.31 -2.51 5.43
N ILE A 97 0.95 -2.53 4.15
CA ILE A 97 -0.45 -2.64 3.70
C ILE A 97 -1.03 -4.01 4.09
N LEU A 98 -0.28 -5.09 3.91
CA LEU A 98 -0.71 -6.44 4.28
C LEU A 98 -0.93 -6.58 5.79
N GLU A 99 -0.02 -6.04 6.61
CA GLU A 99 -0.16 -6.01 8.07
C GLU A 99 -1.42 -5.26 8.49
N LYS A 100 -1.62 -4.04 7.97
CA LYS A 100 -2.84 -3.26 8.24
C LYS A 100 -4.11 -3.97 7.79
N THR A 101 -4.07 -4.63 6.64
CA THR A 101 -5.21 -5.40 6.12
C THR A 101 -5.52 -6.60 7.04
N SER A 102 -4.48 -7.28 7.53
CA SER A 102 -4.65 -8.37 8.48
C SER A 102 -5.23 -7.91 9.81
N GLU A 103 -4.79 -6.75 10.32
CA GLU A 103 -5.34 -6.14 11.53
C GLU A 103 -6.83 -5.77 11.35
N LEU A 104 -7.18 -5.15 10.22
CA LEU A 104 -8.57 -4.80 9.91
C LEU A 104 -9.47 -6.05 9.82
N ASN A 105 -8.99 -7.11 9.16
CA ASN A 105 -9.73 -8.37 9.08
C ASN A 105 -9.93 -9.01 10.46
N ALA A 106 -8.91 -8.98 11.32
CA ALA A 106 -9.02 -9.48 12.69
C ALA A 106 -10.05 -8.66 13.51
N GLN A 107 -10.05 -7.33 13.36
CA GLN A 107 -11.03 -6.45 14.02
C GLN A 107 -12.45 -6.67 13.51
N ALA A 108 -12.64 -6.84 12.20
CA ALA A 108 -13.94 -7.15 11.60
C ALA A 108 -14.48 -8.48 12.15
N GLN A 109 -13.64 -9.52 12.21
CA GLN A 109 -14.02 -10.82 12.75
C GLN A 109 -14.32 -10.77 14.26
N GLN A 110 -13.59 -9.96 15.04
CA GLN A 110 -13.95 -9.72 16.45
C GLN A 110 -15.30 -9.01 16.59
N THR A 111 -15.58 -8.03 15.73
CA THR A 111 -16.85 -7.29 15.73
C THR A 111 -18.02 -8.19 15.36
N GLU A 112 -17.85 -9.06 14.35
CA GLU A 112 -18.85 -10.07 13.99
C GLU A 112 -19.10 -11.07 15.13
N ASN A 113 -18.04 -11.58 15.79
CA ASN A 113 -18.18 -12.49 16.93
C ASN A 113 -18.93 -11.84 18.12
N VAL A 114 -18.68 -10.55 18.37
CA VAL A 114 -19.42 -9.80 19.41
C VAL A 114 -20.88 -9.60 19.01
N ALA A 115 -21.14 -9.21 17.76
CA ALA A 115 -22.51 -9.05 17.25
C ALA A 115 -23.30 -10.36 17.26
N GLU A 116 -22.67 -11.48 16.87
CA GLU A 116 -23.28 -12.81 16.91
C GLU A 116 -23.59 -13.25 18.35
N ASN A 117 -22.67 -13.02 19.30
CA ASN A 117 -22.89 -13.33 20.71
C ASN A 117 -24.01 -12.48 21.33
N ILE A 118 -24.09 -11.19 21.00
CA ILE A 118 -25.19 -10.32 21.43
C ILE A 118 -26.52 -10.82 20.85
N GLY A 119 -26.55 -11.18 19.56
CA GLY A 119 -27.73 -11.75 18.90
C GLY A 119 -28.22 -13.04 19.55
N LYS A 120 -27.31 -13.96 19.90
CA LYS A 120 -27.63 -15.22 20.60
C LYS A 120 -28.21 -14.97 21.99
N VAL A 121 -27.64 -14.05 22.76
CA VAL A 121 -28.12 -13.72 24.12
C VAL A 121 -29.52 -13.09 24.08
N ILE A 122 -29.74 -12.12 23.18
CA ILE A 122 -31.06 -11.48 23.02
C ILE A 122 -32.11 -12.51 22.57
N GLY A 123 -31.77 -13.35 21.59
CA GLY A 123 -32.65 -14.43 21.11
C GLY A 123 -33.03 -15.42 22.21
N ALA A 124 -32.08 -15.81 23.07
CA ALA A 124 -32.33 -16.71 24.18
C ALA A 124 -33.30 -16.12 25.24
N ILE A 125 -33.16 -14.83 25.57
CA ILE A 125 -34.04 -14.15 26.54
C ILE A 125 -35.49 -14.11 26.04
N ILE A 126 -35.70 -13.78 24.77
CA ILE A 126 -37.05 -13.73 24.17
C ILE A 126 -37.69 -15.12 24.19
N LEU A 127 -36.93 -16.16 23.84
CA LEU A 127 -37.43 -17.53 23.76
C LEU A 127 -37.82 -18.07 25.14
N VAL A 128 -37.00 -17.83 26.17
CA VAL A 128 -37.32 -18.20 27.56
C VAL A 128 -38.58 -17.46 28.04
N GLY A 129 -38.69 -16.16 27.78
CA GLY A 129 -39.89 -15.38 28.14
C GLY A 129 -41.16 -15.90 27.46
N PHE A 130 -41.06 -16.30 26.19
CA PHE A 130 -42.18 -16.87 25.43
C PHE A 130 -42.63 -18.23 25.98
N VAL A 131 -41.69 -19.10 26.37
CA VAL A 131 -41.99 -20.40 26.99
C VAL A 131 -42.66 -20.21 28.35
N ILE A 132 -42.17 -19.31 29.19
CA ILE A 132 -42.78 -18.99 30.49
C ILE A 132 -44.20 -18.45 30.30
N PHE A 133 -44.40 -17.57 29.31
CA PHE A 133 -45.71 -17.04 28.98
C PHE A 133 -46.69 -18.16 28.59
N ILE A 134 -46.31 -19.07 27.69
CA ILE A 134 -47.16 -20.21 27.29
C ILE A 134 -47.52 -21.08 28.51
N LEU A 135 -46.54 -21.40 29.35
CA LEU A 135 -46.76 -22.20 30.57
C LEU A 135 -47.69 -21.50 31.56
N SER A 136 -47.63 -20.16 31.65
CA SER A 136 -48.54 -19.38 32.51
C SER A 136 -49.99 -19.36 32.03
N GLN A 137 -50.25 -19.64 30.75
CA GLN A 137 -51.61 -19.72 30.18
C GLN A 137 -52.19 -21.15 30.26
N LEU A 138 -51.36 -22.14 30.61
CA LEU A 138 -51.75 -23.55 30.72
C LEU A 138 -52.05 -23.98 32.18
N ASN A 139 -51.70 -23.15 33.17
CA ASN A 139 -52.04 -23.30 34.59
C ASN A 139 -53.23 -22.42 34.95
#